data_AF-A0A534ZVK5-F1
#
_entry.id   AF-A0A534ZVK5-F1
#
_cell.length_a   1.000
_cell.length_b   1.000
_cell.length_c   1.000
_cell.angle_alpha   90.00
_cell.angle_beta   90.00
_cell.angle_gamma   90.00
#
_symmetry.space_group_name_H-M   'P 1'
#
loop_
_entity.id
_entity.type
_entity.pdbx_description
1 polymer ?
#
loop_
_entity_poly.entity_id
_entity_poly.type
_entity_poly.pdbx_seq_one_letter_code
_entity_poly.pdbx_strand_id
1 'polypeptide(L)'
;MPARFVRIVDGDTIKVEWKGAVVSVRYIGMDTPETVKPGTPVAWMGPEASAANQKLLDRSGGTVYLEKDVSETDRYGRLLRYVWIKADGAWLMVNLELLRLGVAQVATFPPDVKYIDPWFLDAQAAARATAIGLWGATPRPAASPGTVAVAVCGGNKDAPGDDNLNLNGEYVVICNRGNAAAALGGWSLTDDGARHTYHFGAFTLRAAGSVTLYSGAGKNSATALYWNNDGAIWNNDGDCAHLYSAQGALVSSRCL
;
A
#
# COMPACT_ATOMS: atom_id res chain seq x y z
N MET A 1 8.84 -10.20 -37.14
CA MET A 1 10.25 -10.19 -37.62
C MET A 1 11.17 -10.66 -36.51
N PRO A 2 12.18 -11.52 -36.76
CA PRO A 2 13.11 -11.96 -35.73
C PRO A 2 14.03 -10.83 -35.27
N ALA A 3 14.43 -10.86 -34.00
CA ALA A 3 15.43 -10.01 -33.36
C ALA A 3 16.15 -10.80 -32.26
N ARG A 4 17.40 -10.43 -31.96
CA ARG A 4 18.16 -11.10 -30.89
C ARG A 4 17.86 -10.43 -29.56
N PHE A 5 17.42 -11.20 -28.57
CA PHE A 5 17.23 -10.70 -27.21
C PHE A 5 18.58 -10.33 -26.58
N VAL A 6 18.64 -9.17 -25.92
CA VAL A 6 19.85 -8.67 -25.26
C VAL A 6 19.68 -8.69 -23.75
N ARG A 7 18.66 -7.99 -23.23
CA ARG A 7 18.38 -7.93 -21.79
C ARG A 7 16.98 -7.39 -21.50
N ILE A 8 16.50 -7.63 -20.29
CA ILE A 8 15.32 -6.96 -19.75
C ILE A 8 15.68 -5.56 -19.26
N VAL A 9 14.72 -4.64 -19.40
CA VAL A 9 14.73 -3.33 -18.73
C VAL A 9 13.81 -3.40 -17.52
N ASP A 10 12.55 -3.82 -17.73
CA ASP A 10 11.52 -4.00 -16.71
C ASP A 10 10.47 -5.05 -17.19
N GLY A 11 9.32 -5.15 -16.51
CA GLY A 11 8.31 -6.17 -16.80
C GLY A 11 7.71 -6.09 -18.20
N ASP A 12 7.72 -4.93 -18.86
CA ASP A 12 7.09 -4.71 -20.16
C ASP A 12 8.00 -4.06 -21.22
N THR A 13 9.28 -3.89 -20.88
CA THR A 13 10.29 -3.30 -21.75
C THR A 13 11.55 -4.18 -21.82
N ILE A 14 12.00 -4.45 -23.05
CA ILE A 14 13.23 -5.21 -23.32
C ILE A 14 14.18 -4.45 -24.25
N LYS A 15 15.45 -4.85 -24.25
CA LYS A 15 16.44 -4.49 -25.26
C LYS A 15 16.66 -5.65 -26.20
N VAL A 16 16.64 -5.36 -27.49
CA VAL A 16 16.91 -6.33 -28.57
C VAL A 16 17.89 -5.75 -29.56
N GLU A 17 18.67 -6.59 -30.21
CA GLU A 17 19.40 -6.24 -31.40
C GLU A 17 18.51 -6.46 -32.62
N TRP A 18 18.18 -5.38 -33.32
CA TRP A 18 17.33 -5.37 -34.49
C TRP A 18 17.93 -4.47 -35.57
N LYS A 19 18.08 -5.01 -36.79
CA LYS A 19 18.70 -4.30 -37.93
C LYS A 19 20.08 -3.70 -37.60
N GLY A 20 20.89 -4.42 -36.82
CA GLY A 20 22.26 -4.02 -36.46
C GLY A 20 22.37 -2.97 -35.34
N ALA A 21 21.27 -2.62 -34.69
CA ALA A 21 21.27 -1.69 -33.55
C ALA A 21 20.56 -2.28 -32.34
N VAL A 22 21.03 -1.93 -31.13
CA VAL A 22 20.34 -2.28 -29.88
C VAL A 22 19.24 -1.25 -29.62
N VAL A 23 18.00 -1.69 -29.68
CA VAL A 23 16.79 -0.85 -29.54
C VAL A 23 15.95 -1.28 -28.33
N SER A 24 15.18 -0.35 -27.78
CA SER A 24 14.16 -0.67 -26.77
C SER A 24 12.85 -1.09 -27.44
N VAL A 25 12.19 -2.09 -26.86
CA VAL A 25 10.86 -2.55 -27.27
C VAL A 25 9.93 -2.44 -26.06
N ARG A 26 8.82 -1.70 -26.19
CA ARG A 26 7.72 -1.62 -25.20
C ARG A 26 6.58 -2.52 -25.65
N TYR A 27 6.09 -3.35 -24.74
CA TYR A 27 5.04 -4.33 -25.03
C TYR A 27 3.70 -3.62 -25.25
N ILE A 28 3.05 -3.89 -26.37
CA ILE A 28 1.72 -3.31 -26.65
C ILE A 28 0.66 -3.97 -25.76
N GLY A 29 -0.33 -3.17 -25.36
CA GLY A 29 -1.60 -3.64 -24.78
C GLY A 29 -1.54 -3.98 -23.29
N MET A 30 -0.42 -3.74 -22.63
CA MET A 30 -0.25 -4.03 -21.22
C MET A 30 0.72 -3.11 -20.50
N ASP A 31 0.61 -3.11 -19.17
CA ASP A 31 1.50 -2.38 -18.28
C ASP A 31 1.86 -3.25 -17.08
N THR A 32 3.11 -3.15 -16.63
CA THR A 32 3.62 -3.84 -15.43
C THR A 32 3.93 -2.82 -14.33
N PRO A 33 3.88 -3.21 -13.04
CA PRO A 33 4.29 -2.31 -11.97
C PRO A 33 5.74 -1.87 -12.13
N GLU A 34 5.96 -0.56 -12.04
CA GLU A 34 7.25 0.08 -12.26
C GLU A 34 8.31 -0.40 -11.25
N THR A 35 9.51 -0.72 -11.74
CA THR A 35 10.65 -1.24 -10.95
C THR A 35 11.89 -0.35 -10.97
N VAL A 36 12.06 0.50 -11.98
CA VAL A 36 13.37 1.13 -12.27
C VAL A 36 13.34 2.65 -12.24
N LYS A 37 12.19 3.28 -12.01
CA LYS A 37 12.08 4.73 -11.91
C LYS A 37 12.85 5.27 -10.68
N PRO A 38 13.87 6.15 -10.89
CA PRO A 38 14.64 6.73 -9.78
C PRO A 38 13.76 7.58 -8.86
N GLY A 39 13.97 7.47 -7.55
CA GLY A 39 13.27 8.26 -6.54
C GLY A 39 11.84 7.81 -6.25
N THR A 40 11.40 6.66 -6.78
CA THR A 40 10.10 6.06 -6.43
C THR A 40 10.30 4.68 -5.80
N PRO A 41 9.48 4.31 -4.79
CA PRO A 41 9.45 2.94 -4.28
C PRO A 41 9.15 1.94 -5.40
N VAL A 42 9.81 0.78 -5.37
CA VAL A 42 9.49 -0.33 -6.26
C VAL A 42 8.03 -0.72 -6.03
N ALA A 43 7.23 -0.72 -7.09
CA ALA A 43 5.84 -1.07 -6.99
C ALA A 43 5.69 -2.56 -6.63
N TRP A 44 4.68 -2.88 -5.82
CA TRP A 44 4.27 -4.25 -5.54
C TRP A 44 4.12 -5.04 -6.86
N MET A 45 4.63 -6.28 -6.91
CA MET A 45 4.69 -7.15 -8.11
C MET A 45 5.65 -6.73 -9.22
N GLY A 46 6.39 -5.62 -9.09
CA GLY A 46 7.34 -5.18 -10.10
C GLY A 46 8.50 -6.17 -10.34
N PRO A 47 9.25 -6.59 -9.30
CA PRO A 47 10.32 -7.58 -9.44
C PRO A 47 9.81 -8.91 -9.97
N GLU A 48 8.61 -9.33 -9.55
CA GLU A 48 7.93 -10.54 -10.01
C GLU A 48 7.59 -10.45 -11.51
N ALA A 49 7.13 -9.30 -11.99
CA ALA A 49 6.87 -9.07 -13.42
C ALA A 49 8.16 -9.17 -14.24
N SER A 50 9.24 -8.55 -13.78
CA SER A 50 10.55 -8.61 -14.45
C SER A 50 11.11 -10.04 -14.48
N ALA A 51 10.98 -10.77 -13.36
CA ALA A 51 11.41 -12.17 -13.27
C ALA A 51 10.56 -13.11 -14.14
N ALA A 52 9.24 -12.89 -14.22
CA ALA A 52 8.36 -13.64 -15.10
C ALA A 52 8.70 -13.41 -16.57
N ASN A 53 8.96 -12.16 -16.97
CA ASN A 53 9.39 -11.82 -18.32
C ASN A 53 10.74 -12.51 -18.64
N GLN A 54 11.68 -12.54 -17.69
CA GLN A 54 12.97 -13.24 -17.88
C GLN A 54 12.77 -14.74 -18.12
N LYS A 55 11.99 -15.40 -17.27
CA LYS A 55 11.68 -16.83 -17.39
C LYS A 55 11.04 -17.18 -18.73
N LEU A 56 10.17 -16.32 -19.25
CA LEU A 56 9.58 -16.52 -20.58
C LEU A 56 10.64 -16.37 -21.67
N LEU A 57 11.44 -15.30 -21.64
CA LEU A 57 12.44 -15.00 -22.66
C LEU A 57 13.62 -15.98 -22.65
N ASP A 58 13.98 -16.57 -21.52
CA ASP A 58 15.02 -17.61 -21.42
C ASP A 58 14.66 -18.84 -22.28
N ARG A 59 13.35 -19.12 -22.44
CA ARG A 59 12.84 -20.22 -23.28
C ARG A 59 12.97 -19.95 -24.78
N SER A 60 13.31 -18.71 -25.18
CA SER A 60 13.38 -18.30 -26.58
C SER A 60 14.66 -18.74 -27.30
N GLY A 61 15.65 -19.27 -26.56
CA GLY A 61 16.99 -19.52 -27.11
C GLY A 61 17.68 -18.24 -27.60
N GLY A 62 17.30 -17.08 -27.05
CA GLY A 62 17.85 -15.77 -27.41
C GLY A 62 17.22 -15.11 -28.64
N THR A 63 16.21 -15.72 -29.27
CA THR A 63 15.52 -15.14 -30.44
C THR A 63 14.08 -14.78 -30.12
N VAL A 64 13.73 -13.51 -30.28
CA VAL A 64 12.36 -13.02 -30.15
C VAL A 64 11.81 -12.59 -31.51
N TYR A 65 10.50 -12.59 -31.65
CA TYR A 65 9.81 -12.18 -32.86
C TYR A 65 8.93 -10.98 -32.56
N LEU A 66 9.27 -9.87 -33.20
CA LEU A 66 8.61 -8.59 -33.03
C LEU A 66 7.48 -8.46 -34.05
N GLU A 67 6.26 -8.33 -33.56
CA GLU A 67 5.09 -8.02 -34.36
C GLU A 67 4.65 -6.57 -34.08
N LYS A 68 4.54 -5.78 -35.14
CA LYS A 68 4.01 -4.43 -35.05
C LYS A 68 2.50 -4.48 -35.23
N ASP A 69 1.81 -3.60 -34.52
CA ASP A 69 0.43 -3.23 -34.83
C ASP A 69 0.45 -2.05 -35.83
N VAL A 70 -0.04 -0.88 -35.42
CA VAL A 70 -0.11 0.31 -36.28
C VAL A 70 1.09 1.22 -36.05
N SER A 71 1.34 1.60 -34.80
CA SER A 71 2.38 2.56 -34.42
C SER A 71 3.77 1.92 -34.45
N GLU A 72 4.78 2.69 -34.89
CA GLU A 72 6.16 2.21 -34.92
C GLU A 72 6.83 2.34 -33.55
N THR A 73 6.77 3.54 -32.97
CA THR A 73 7.40 3.92 -31.71
C THR A 73 6.48 4.75 -30.83
N ASP A 74 6.74 4.74 -29.52
CA ASP A 74 6.17 5.72 -28.60
C ASP A 74 6.93 7.07 -28.61
N ARG A 75 6.46 8.02 -27.78
CA ARG A 75 7.09 9.35 -27.60
C ARG A 75 8.53 9.33 -27.06
N TYR A 76 9.00 8.18 -26.57
CA TYR A 76 10.36 7.99 -26.03
C TYR A 76 11.26 7.25 -27.04
N GLY A 77 10.77 6.96 -28.25
CA GLY A 77 11.51 6.25 -29.29
C GLY A 77 11.63 4.74 -29.06
N ARG A 78 10.84 4.16 -28.14
CA ARG A 78 10.79 2.69 -27.95
C ARG A 78 9.90 2.09 -29.02
N LEU A 79 10.32 1.00 -29.65
CA LEU A 79 9.49 0.26 -30.60
C LEU A 79 8.26 -0.31 -29.89
N LEU A 80 7.07 -0.10 -30.45
CA LEU A 80 5.83 -0.69 -29.94
C LEU A 80 5.61 -2.05 -30.60
N ARG A 81 5.67 -3.14 -29.83
CA ARG A 81 5.53 -4.50 -30.38
C ARG A 81 4.72 -5.44 -29.48
N TYR A 82 4.06 -6.40 -30.12
CA TYR A 82 3.77 -7.68 -29.50
C TYR A 82 5.02 -8.57 -29.64
N VAL A 83 5.45 -9.16 -28.53
CA VAL A 83 6.67 -9.98 -28.49
C VAL A 83 6.29 -11.44 -28.45
N TRP A 84 6.79 -12.18 -29.43
CA TRP A 84 6.58 -13.62 -29.56
C TRP A 84 7.88 -14.38 -29.39
N ILE A 85 7.78 -15.58 -28.85
CA ILE A 85 8.88 -16.54 -28.77
C ILE A 85 8.41 -17.87 -29.32
N LYS A 86 9.37 -18.68 -29.79
CA LYS A 86 9.14 -20.08 -30.10
C LYS A 86 9.74 -20.92 -28.98
N ALA A 87 8.89 -21.56 -28.17
CA ALA A 87 9.30 -22.39 -27.05
C ALA A 87 8.60 -23.75 -27.16
N ASP A 88 9.35 -24.83 -26.96
CA ASP A 88 8.80 -26.20 -26.96
C ASP A 88 8.00 -26.55 -28.23
N GLY A 89 8.43 -26.01 -29.38
CA GLY A 89 7.77 -26.20 -30.68
C GLY A 89 6.54 -25.33 -30.92
N ALA A 90 6.09 -24.55 -29.94
CA ALA A 90 4.91 -23.70 -30.03
C ALA A 90 5.24 -22.19 -30.01
N TRP A 91 4.34 -21.39 -30.56
CA TRP A 91 4.40 -19.93 -30.47
C TRP A 91 3.75 -19.44 -29.18
N LEU A 92 4.45 -18.59 -28.43
CA LEU A 92 3.94 -17.95 -27.23
C LEU A 92 4.07 -16.43 -27.38
N MET A 93 2.99 -15.71 -27.09
CA MET A 93 3.01 -14.25 -26.99
C MET A 93 3.35 -13.85 -25.56
N VAL A 94 4.52 -13.27 -25.35
CA VAL A 94 5.02 -12.90 -24.03
C VAL A 94 4.07 -11.91 -23.34
N ASN A 95 3.51 -10.95 -24.09
CA ASN A 95 2.49 -10.03 -23.59
C ASN A 95 1.30 -10.80 -22.96
N LEU A 96 0.70 -11.73 -23.70
CA LEU A 96 -0.45 -12.49 -23.21
C LEU A 96 -0.10 -13.35 -21.99
N GLU A 97 1.08 -13.97 -21.97
CA GLU A 97 1.52 -14.81 -20.86
C GLU A 97 1.72 -14.01 -19.57
N LEU A 98 2.23 -12.79 -19.65
CA LEU A 98 2.38 -11.92 -18.47
C LEU A 98 1.02 -11.51 -17.88
N LEU A 99 -0.02 -11.31 -18.70
CA LEU A 99 -1.40 -11.11 -18.22
C LEU A 99 -1.94 -12.37 -17.54
N ARG A 100 -1.72 -13.54 -18.15
CA ARG A 100 -2.14 -14.84 -17.59
C ARG A 100 -1.49 -15.15 -16.25
N LEU A 101 -0.27 -14.67 -16.03
CA LEU A 101 0.44 -14.78 -14.75
C LEU A 101 -0.02 -13.74 -13.72
N GLY A 102 -0.87 -12.78 -14.11
CA GLY A 102 -1.34 -11.71 -13.24
C GLY A 102 -0.25 -10.73 -12.82
N VAL A 103 0.89 -10.69 -13.53
CA VAL A 103 2.01 -9.77 -13.23
C VAL A 103 1.95 -8.49 -14.06
N ALA A 104 0.97 -8.39 -14.96
CA ALA A 104 0.68 -7.24 -15.79
C ALA A 104 -0.84 -6.99 -15.82
N GLN A 105 -1.23 -5.77 -16.18
CA GLN A 105 -2.62 -5.38 -16.42
C GLN A 105 -2.81 -4.89 -17.86
N VAL A 106 -4.04 -5.01 -18.36
CA VAL A 106 -4.39 -4.51 -19.70
C VAL A 106 -4.33 -2.99 -19.71
N ALA A 107 -3.59 -2.44 -20.67
CA ALA A 107 -3.47 -1.00 -20.88
C ALA A 107 -3.58 -0.71 -22.38
N THR A 108 -4.60 0.06 -22.77
CA THR A 108 -4.92 0.32 -24.18
C THR A 108 -4.44 1.70 -24.61
N PHE A 109 -3.76 1.75 -25.75
CA PHE A 109 -3.32 2.99 -26.38
C PHE A 109 -3.67 2.91 -27.87
N PRO A 110 -4.86 3.38 -28.28
CA PRO A 110 -5.22 3.42 -29.68
C PRO A 110 -4.16 4.17 -30.51
N PRO A 111 -3.84 3.71 -31.73
CA PRO A 111 -4.53 2.66 -32.49
C PRO A 111 -4.08 1.21 -32.19
N ASP A 112 -3.14 0.98 -31.26
CA ASP A 112 -2.51 -0.32 -31.04
C ASP A 112 -3.33 -1.21 -30.10
N VAL A 113 -4.40 -1.82 -30.65
CA VAL A 113 -5.40 -2.60 -29.87
C VAL A 113 -5.70 -4.00 -30.44
N LYS A 114 -4.92 -4.49 -31.41
CA LYS A 114 -5.17 -5.74 -32.15
C LYS A 114 -5.52 -6.97 -31.29
N TYR A 115 -4.89 -7.16 -30.13
CA TYR A 115 -5.08 -8.34 -29.28
C TYR A 115 -5.82 -8.05 -27.97
N ILE A 116 -6.36 -6.84 -27.81
CA ILE A 116 -7.01 -6.44 -26.55
C ILE A 116 -8.26 -7.28 -26.30
N ASP A 117 -9.19 -7.25 -27.26
CA ASP A 117 -10.47 -7.92 -27.18
C ASP A 117 -10.52 -9.10 -28.18
N PRO A 118 -10.79 -10.34 -27.73
CA PRO A 118 -11.05 -10.73 -26.34
C PRO A 118 -9.79 -11.14 -25.57
N TRP A 119 -8.65 -11.35 -26.22
CA TRP A 119 -7.58 -12.19 -25.66
C TRP A 119 -6.96 -11.64 -24.38
N PHE A 120 -6.62 -10.35 -24.35
CA PHE A 120 -5.99 -9.75 -23.17
C PHE A 120 -7.00 -9.53 -22.05
N LEU A 121 -8.24 -9.13 -22.41
CA LEU A 121 -9.33 -8.96 -21.46
C LEU A 121 -9.68 -10.29 -20.77
N ASP A 122 -9.77 -11.39 -21.52
CA ASP A 122 -10.04 -12.72 -20.99
C ASP A 122 -8.91 -13.22 -20.08
N ALA A 123 -7.64 -13.01 -20.48
CA ALA A 123 -6.49 -13.38 -19.67
C ALA A 123 -6.48 -12.64 -18.32
N GLN A 124 -6.74 -11.33 -18.34
CA GLN A 124 -6.84 -10.54 -17.11
C GLN A 124 -8.06 -10.98 -16.27
N ALA A 125 -9.20 -11.24 -16.89
CA ALA A 125 -10.40 -11.71 -16.18
C ALA A 125 -10.13 -13.04 -15.46
N ALA A 126 -9.45 -13.98 -16.11
CA ALA A 126 -9.06 -15.25 -15.50
C ALA A 126 -8.06 -15.06 -14.34
N ALA A 127 -7.09 -14.17 -14.50
CA ALA A 127 -6.12 -13.84 -13.45
C ALA A 127 -6.81 -13.19 -12.23
N ARG A 128 -7.80 -12.34 -12.46
CA ARG A 128 -8.63 -11.74 -11.39
C ARG A 128 -9.47 -12.77 -10.67
N ALA A 129 -10.15 -13.65 -11.41
CA ALA A 129 -11.02 -14.67 -10.84
C ALA A 129 -10.26 -15.66 -9.94
N THR A 130 -8.97 -15.86 -10.20
CA THR A 130 -8.09 -16.75 -9.43
C THR A 130 -7.21 -16.03 -8.40
N ALA A 131 -7.35 -14.71 -8.26
CA ALA A 131 -6.61 -13.87 -7.32
C ALA A 131 -5.08 -14.07 -7.40
N ILE A 132 -4.54 -14.19 -8.61
CA ILE A 132 -3.09 -14.36 -8.83
C ILE A 132 -2.38 -13.02 -9.03
N GLY A 133 -1.13 -12.95 -8.60
CA GLY A 133 -0.26 -11.80 -8.80
C GLY A 133 -0.86 -10.49 -8.28
N LEU A 134 -1.03 -9.51 -9.17
CA LEU A 134 -1.64 -8.20 -8.91
C LEU A 134 -3.04 -8.28 -8.31
N TRP A 135 -3.74 -9.38 -8.54
CA TRP A 135 -5.13 -9.59 -8.10
C TRP A 135 -5.22 -10.37 -6.79
N GLY A 136 -4.09 -10.81 -6.24
CA GLY A 136 -4.00 -11.44 -4.93
C GLY A 136 -4.03 -10.42 -3.79
N ALA A 137 -4.07 -10.91 -2.56
CA ALA A 137 -3.90 -10.06 -1.40
C ALA A 137 -2.51 -9.41 -1.46
N THR A 138 -2.45 -8.09 -1.61
CA THR A 138 -1.20 -7.34 -1.42
C THR A 138 -0.63 -7.74 -0.06
N PRO A 139 0.65 -8.14 0.08
CA PRO A 139 1.23 -8.33 1.38
C PRO A 139 1.10 -7.00 2.10
N ARG A 140 0.25 -7.02 3.14
CA ARG A 140 0.29 -5.99 4.15
C ARG A 140 1.76 -5.92 4.56
N PRO A 141 2.40 -4.73 4.54
CA PRO A 141 3.76 -4.62 5.07
C PRO A 141 3.75 -5.34 6.41
N ALA A 142 4.57 -6.39 6.55
CA ALA A 142 4.66 -7.09 7.81
C ALA A 142 4.95 -6.02 8.85
N ALA A 143 4.02 -5.80 9.79
CA ALA A 143 4.22 -4.83 10.84
C ALA A 143 5.57 -5.19 11.47
N SER A 144 6.55 -4.27 11.42
CA SER A 144 7.88 -4.54 11.94
C SER A 144 7.74 -5.15 13.34
N PRO A 145 8.37 -6.27 13.65
CA PRO A 145 8.34 -6.82 15.00
C PRO A 145 8.83 -5.73 15.96
N GLY A 146 8.02 -5.36 16.96
CA GLY A 146 8.38 -4.27 17.87
C GLY A 146 7.70 -2.92 17.58
N THR A 147 6.83 -2.81 16.56
CA THR A 147 6.17 -1.54 16.26
C THR A 147 5.14 -1.18 17.34
N VAL A 148 5.33 -0.01 17.92
CA VAL A 148 4.35 0.70 18.76
C VAL A 148 3.63 1.72 17.88
N ALA A 149 2.30 1.68 17.82
CA ALA A 149 1.50 2.62 17.03
C ALA A 149 0.31 3.12 17.87
N VAL A 150 0.62 3.98 18.83
CA VAL A 150 -0.36 4.54 19.78
C VAL A 150 -1.04 5.76 19.16
N ALA A 151 -2.36 5.86 19.31
CA ALA A 151 -3.13 6.99 18.83
C ALA A 151 -4.42 7.18 19.64
N VAL A 152 -4.98 8.39 19.58
CA VAL A 152 -6.37 8.64 20.00
C VAL A 152 -7.32 8.06 18.96
N CYS A 153 -8.12 7.09 19.34
CA CYS A 153 -8.94 6.31 18.40
C CYS A 153 -10.44 6.52 18.52
N GLY A 154 -10.89 7.29 19.50
CA GLY A 154 -12.28 7.67 19.70
C GLY A 154 -12.45 8.31 21.07
N GLY A 155 -13.70 8.53 21.44
CA GLY A 155 -14.10 9.09 22.72
C GLY A 155 -15.59 9.34 22.72
N ASN A 156 -16.11 9.79 23.85
CA ASN A 156 -17.42 10.40 23.95
C ASN A 156 -17.25 11.77 24.57
N LYS A 157 -17.85 12.80 23.97
CA LYS A 157 -17.84 14.16 24.50
C LYS A 157 -19.18 14.60 25.09
N ASP A 158 -20.27 13.88 24.82
CA ASP A 158 -21.63 14.26 25.21
C ASP A 158 -22.17 13.20 26.19
N ALA A 159 -22.10 13.48 27.48
CA ALA A 159 -22.66 12.63 28.51
C ALA A 159 -24.17 12.92 28.63
N PRO A 160 -25.06 11.91 28.68
CA PRO A 160 -26.47 12.19 28.94
C PRO A 160 -26.67 12.87 30.30
N GLY A 161 -27.20 14.11 30.33
CA GLY A 161 -27.52 14.85 31.55
C GLY A 161 -26.69 16.12 31.75
N ASP A 162 -26.44 16.50 33.00
CA ASP A 162 -25.50 17.58 33.35
C ASP A 162 -24.09 17.00 33.46
N ASP A 163 -23.18 17.45 32.61
CA ASP A 163 -21.81 16.94 32.51
C ASP A 163 -21.03 17.08 33.84
N ASN A 164 -21.38 18.05 34.69
CA ASN A 164 -20.78 18.21 36.02
C ASN A 164 -21.23 17.14 37.03
N LEU A 165 -22.27 16.38 36.71
CA LEU A 165 -22.78 15.27 37.51
C LEU A 165 -22.41 13.90 36.93
N ASN A 166 -21.87 13.85 35.70
CA ASN A 166 -21.53 12.62 34.97
C ASN A 166 -20.18 12.73 34.23
N LEU A 167 -19.13 13.14 34.93
CA LEU A 167 -17.79 13.36 34.36
C LEU A 167 -17.15 12.12 33.69
N ASN A 168 -17.61 10.90 34.00
CA ASN A 168 -17.16 9.68 33.31
C ASN A 168 -17.97 9.38 32.04
N GLY A 169 -19.02 10.15 31.76
CA GLY A 169 -19.72 10.12 30.47
C GLY A 169 -18.89 10.75 29.35
N GLU A 170 -17.96 11.64 29.70
CA GLU A 170 -16.92 12.11 28.79
C GLU A 170 -15.63 11.29 28.94
N TYR A 171 -15.07 10.84 27.83
CA TYR A 171 -13.85 10.05 27.83
C TYR A 171 -13.13 10.05 26.49
N VAL A 172 -11.85 9.71 26.51
CA VAL A 172 -11.03 9.44 25.33
C VAL A 172 -10.57 7.99 25.32
N VAL A 173 -10.59 7.36 24.15
CA VAL A 173 -10.02 6.03 23.94
C VAL A 173 -8.67 6.15 23.25
N ILE A 174 -7.63 5.64 23.91
CA ILE A 174 -6.30 5.48 23.34
C ILE A 174 -6.12 4.03 22.90
N CYS A 175 -5.68 3.79 21.67
CA CYS A 175 -5.37 2.45 21.17
C CYS A 175 -3.92 2.31 20.75
N ASN A 176 -3.39 1.10 20.86
CA ASN A 176 -2.15 0.68 20.26
C ASN A 176 -2.46 -0.27 19.10
N ARG A 177 -2.34 0.24 17.87
CA ARG A 177 -2.53 -0.55 16.63
C ARG A 177 -1.27 -1.32 16.22
N GLY A 178 -0.20 -1.21 17.02
CA GLY A 178 1.06 -1.91 16.85
C GLY A 178 1.03 -3.34 17.38
N ASN A 179 2.11 -4.07 17.13
CA ASN A 179 2.30 -5.46 17.53
C ASN A 179 3.20 -5.63 18.77
N ALA A 180 3.67 -4.53 19.36
CA ALA A 180 4.41 -4.51 20.62
C ALA A 180 3.70 -3.65 21.68
N ALA A 181 3.89 -4.00 22.95
CA ALA A 181 3.36 -3.22 24.06
C ALA A 181 4.03 -1.83 24.13
N ALA A 182 3.26 -0.81 24.48
CA ALA A 182 3.71 0.57 24.58
C ALA A 182 3.77 1.01 26.04
N ALA A 183 4.95 1.38 26.54
CA ALA A 183 5.07 2.03 27.84
C ALA A 183 4.71 3.52 27.68
N LEU A 184 3.64 3.94 28.32
CA LEU A 184 3.14 5.32 28.26
C LEU A 184 3.63 6.18 29.42
N GLY A 185 4.52 5.68 30.27
CA GLY A 185 5.09 6.46 31.37
C GLY A 185 5.71 7.78 30.87
N GLY A 186 5.26 8.90 31.43
CA GLY A 186 5.71 10.24 31.06
C GLY A 186 5.04 10.84 29.82
N TRP A 187 4.15 10.12 29.14
CA TRP A 187 3.33 10.68 28.07
C TRP A 187 2.29 11.65 28.63
N SER A 188 1.70 12.46 27.76
CA SER A 188 0.60 13.33 28.13
C SER A 188 -0.50 13.40 27.09
N LEU A 189 -1.71 13.73 27.53
CA LEU A 189 -2.85 14.00 26.67
C LEU A 189 -3.47 15.33 27.07
N THR A 190 -3.70 16.21 26.09
CA THR A 190 -4.26 17.54 26.31
C THR A 190 -5.54 17.75 25.54
N ASP A 191 -6.39 18.64 26.04
CA ASP A 191 -7.49 19.25 25.29
C ASP A 191 -6.97 20.32 24.31
N ASP A 192 -7.90 20.92 23.55
CA ASP A 192 -7.57 21.99 22.62
C ASP A 192 -7.20 23.27 23.38
N GLY A 193 -6.11 23.93 22.95
CA GLY A 193 -5.51 25.04 23.71
C GLY A 193 -4.81 24.65 25.02
N ALA A 194 -4.69 23.35 25.33
CA ALA A 194 -3.93 22.78 26.45
C ALA A 194 -4.30 23.36 27.83
N ARG A 195 -5.59 23.57 28.09
CA ARG A 195 -6.09 24.03 29.40
C ARG A 195 -6.07 22.91 30.42
N HIS A 196 -6.26 21.68 29.97
CA HIS A 196 -6.22 20.45 30.77
C HIS A 196 -5.16 19.51 30.20
N THR A 197 -4.26 19.02 31.07
CA THR A 197 -3.25 18.03 30.69
C THR A 197 -3.29 16.82 31.62
N TYR A 198 -3.47 15.63 31.05
CA TYR A 198 -3.32 14.35 31.74
C TYR A 198 -1.88 13.89 31.58
N HIS A 199 -1.26 13.46 32.67
CA HIS A 199 0.06 12.84 32.64
C HIS A 199 -0.05 11.35 32.96
N PHE A 200 0.43 10.53 32.04
CA PHE A 200 0.46 9.09 32.24
C PHE A 200 1.56 8.72 33.24
N GLY A 201 1.15 8.08 34.35
CA GLY A 201 2.06 7.38 35.25
C GLY A 201 2.63 6.11 34.63
N ALA A 202 3.18 5.20 35.45
CA ALA A 202 3.63 3.90 34.96
C ALA A 202 2.44 3.09 34.41
N PHE A 203 2.30 3.05 33.09
CA PHE A 203 1.24 2.33 32.39
C PHE A 203 1.77 1.70 31.10
N THR A 204 1.32 0.47 30.83
CA THR A 204 1.69 -0.27 29.61
C THR A 204 0.45 -0.65 28.84
N LEU A 205 0.31 -0.11 27.62
CA LEU A 205 -0.76 -0.44 26.70
C LEU A 205 -0.35 -1.65 25.84
N ARG A 206 -1.04 -2.78 26.04
CA ARG A 206 -0.76 -4.02 25.30
C ARG A 206 -0.84 -3.83 23.78
N ALA A 207 -0.12 -4.68 23.04
CA ALA A 207 -0.25 -4.78 21.59
C ALA A 207 -1.71 -5.04 21.18
N ALA A 208 -2.16 -4.40 20.10
CA ALA A 208 -3.56 -4.43 19.65
C ALA A 208 -4.59 -4.13 20.77
N GLY A 209 -4.21 -3.34 21.78
CA GLY A 209 -5.03 -3.00 22.94
C GLY A 209 -5.58 -1.59 22.90
N SER A 210 -6.53 -1.33 23.79
CA SER A 210 -7.04 0.01 24.06
C SER A 210 -7.22 0.25 25.55
N VAL A 211 -7.17 1.53 25.94
CA VAL A 211 -7.48 2.02 27.28
C VAL A 211 -8.39 3.23 27.13
N THR A 212 -9.41 3.30 27.98
CA THR A 212 -10.31 4.46 28.07
C THR A 212 -9.82 5.37 29.19
N LEU A 213 -9.61 6.65 28.91
CA LEU A 213 -9.33 7.70 29.89
C LEU A 213 -10.63 8.47 30.13
N TYR A 214 -11.22 8.27 31.30
CA TYR A 214 -12.41 8.97 31.77
C TYR A 214 -12.03 10.29 32.44
N SER A 215 -12.80 11.35 32.22
CA SER A 215 -12.49 12.69 32.78
C SER A 215 -12.68 12.75 34.31
N GLY A 216 -13.66 12.01 34.83
CA GLY A 216 -13.99 12.00 36.26
C GLY A 216 -13.10 11.08 37.11
N ALA A 217 -13.59 10.78 38.31
CA ALA A 217 -12.90 9.96 39.29
C ALA A 217 -13.16 8.45 39.14
N GLY A 218 -12.18 7.65 39.54
CA GLY A 218 -12.30 6.19 39.58
C GLY A 218 -10.98 5.49 39.90
N LYS A 219 -10.97 4.16 39.78
CA LYS A 219 -9.79 3.33 40.06
C LYS A 219 -9.16 2.83 38.76
N ASN A 220 -7.92 3.23 38.51
CA ASN A 220 -7.16 2.80 37.33
C ASN A 220 -7.06 1.28 37.23
N SER A 221 -7.14 0.78 36.00
CA SER A 221 -7.01 -0.63 35.61
C SER A 221 -6.26 -0.75 34.28
N ALA A 222 -6.11 -1.97 33.76
CA ALA A 222 -5.46 -2.20 32.46
C ALA A 222 -6.23 -1.61 31.25
N THR A 223 -7.52 -1.31 31.41
CA THR A 223 -8.39 -0.83 30.31
C THR A 223 -9.13 0.45 30.64
N ALA A 224 -9.01 0.97 31.86
CA ALA A 224 -9.64 2.21 32.30
C ALA A 224 -8.65 3.05 33.12
N LEU A 225 -8.48 4.32 32.75
CA LEU A 225 -7.77 5.35 33.49
C LEU A 225 -8.73 6.47 33.85
N TYR A 226 -8.47 7.16 34.94
CA TYR A 226 -9.30 8.24 35.44
C TYR A 226 -8.45 9.48 35.65
N TRP A 227 -8.89 10.60 35.07
CA TRP A 227 -8.22 11.89 35.20
C TRP A 227 -8.43 12.49 36.59
N ASN A 228 -9.48 12.08 37.31
CA ASN A 228 -9.87 12.62 38.62
C ASN A 228 -10.01 14.15 38.59
N ASN A 229 -10.59 14.67 37.51
CA ASN A 229 -10.90 16.09 37.41
C ASN A 229 -12.22 16.42 38.13
N ASP A 230 -12.37 17.66 38.59
CA ASP A 230 -13.55 18.13 39.33
C ASP A 230 -14.57 18.87 38.43
N GLY A 231 -14.37 18.84 37.11
CA GLY A 231 -15.24 19.48 36.10
C GLY A 231 -15.07 18.88 34.70
N ALA A 232 -15.99 19.23 33.79
CA ALA A 232 -15.94 18.78 32.40
C ALA A 232 -14.63 19.20 31.72
N ILE A 233 -14.07 18.31 30.91
CA ILE A 233 -12.79 18.54 30.21
C ILE A 233 -13.04 18.81 28.73
N TRP A 234 -14.06 18.16 28.16
CA TRP A 234 -14.31 18.20 26.72
C TRP A 234 -15.47 19.13 26.42
N ASN A 235 -15.22 20.15 25.62
CA ASN A 235 -16.26 21.07 25.20
C ASN A 235 -17.24 20.41 24.22
N ASN A 236 -18.53 20.59 24.49
CA ASN A 236 -19.64 20.06 23.68
C ASN A 236 -19.68 20.61 22.25
N ASP A 237 -19.12 21.81 22.00
CA ASP A 237 -18.99 22.41 20.66
C ASP A 237 -17.80 21.89 19.83
N GLY A 238 -16.99 20.98 20.42
CA GLY A 238 -15.92 20.23 19.76
C GLY A 238 -14.53 20.56 20.29
N ASP A 239 -13.93 19.60 20.99
CA ASP A 239 -12.51 19.64 21.40
C ASP A 239 -11.70 18.52 20.73
N CYS A 240 -10.43 18.81 20.51
CA CYS A 240 -9.46 17.85 20.01
C CYS A 240 -8.56 17.35 21.13
N ALA A 241 -8.46 16.03 21.24
CA ALA A 241 -7.49 15.38 22.12
C ALA A 241 -6.14 15.28 21.41
N HIS A 242 -5.11 15.84 22.03
CA HIS A 242 -3.73 15.81 21.54
C HIS A 242 -2.87 14.93 22.45
N LEU A 243 -2.33 13.84 21.91
CA LEU A 243 -1.47 12.89 22.63
C LEU A 243 0.00 13.16 22.31
N TYR A 244 0.82 13.30 23.34
CA TYR A 244 2.26 13.55 23.23
C TYR A 244 3.08 12.42 23.84
N SER A 245 4.24 12.14 23.26
CA SER A 245 5.21 11.18 23.80
C SER A 245 5.89 11.71 25.06
N ALA A 246 6.62 10.86 25.78
CA ALA A 246 7.44 11.27 26.92
C ALA A 246 8.52 12.32 26.60
N GLN A 247 8.87 12.51 25.33
CA GLN A 247 9.79 13.54 24.85
C GLN A 247 9.07 14.83 24.41
N GLY A 248 7.75 14.90 24.56
CA GLY A 248 6.94 16.05 24.16
C GLY A 248 6.60 16.12 22.67
N ALA A 249 6.85 15.06 21.89
CA ALA A 249 6.48 15.02 20.48
C ALA A 249 5.00 14.69 20.31
N LEU A 250 4.27 15.43 19.47
CA LEU A 250 2.88 15.12 19.14
C LEU A 250 2.81 13.77 18.40
N VAL A 251 2.08 12.81 18.98
CA VAL A 251 1.89 11.46 18.44
C VAL A 251 0.56 11.33 17.71
N SER A 252 -0.50 11.93 18.24
CA SER A 252 -1.84 11.83 17.66
C SER A 252 -2.69 13.02 18.04
N SER A 253 -3.54 13.46 17.13
CA SER A 253 -4.54 14.51 17.35
C SER A 253 -5.87 14.05 16.77
N ARG A 254 -6.94 14.13 17.56
CA ARG A 254 -8.28 13.75 17.10
C ARG A 254 -9.36 14.56 17.79
N CYS A 255 -10.26 15.12 17.01
CA CYS A 255 -11.45 15.82 17.50
C CYS A 255 -12.57 14.81 17.82
N LEU A 256 -13.24 15.04 18.95
CA LEU A 256 -14.28 14.18 19.52
C LEU A 256 -15.68 14.59 19.06
#